data_AF-A0A965LGJ9-F1
#
_entry.id   AF-A0A965LGJ9-F1
#
_cell.length_a   1.000
_cell.length_b   1.000
_cell.length_c   1.000
_cell.angle_alpha   90.00
_cell.angle_beta   90.00
_cell.angle_gamma   90.00
#
_symmetry.space_group_name_H-M   'P 1'
#
loop_
_entity.id
_entity.type
_entity.pdbx_description
1 polymer ?
#
loop_
_entity_poly.entity_id
_entity_poly.type
_entity_poly.pdbx_seq_one_letter_code
_entity_poly.pdbx_strand_id
1 'polypeptide(L)'
;MANTFGHLYRVTTWGESHGGGVGAVVDGCPPLISLAESDLQVDLDRRRPGQSRIVTPRKEKDRCEILAGVFGGKTLGTPISVWVRNEDARPEAYREMETIFRPSHADYTYQAKYGIRNWQGGGRTSARETIGRVIGGSIAKKMFGQLVPKMSVTSFVRQVGRIVARTPVAAVSFREVESNPVRWPDGKEAAEVIRLIERVRSEGDSLGGVVECVIRNCPVGL
;
A
#
# COMPACT_ATOMS: atom_id res chain seq x y z
N MET A 1 -16.74 -3.34 9.52
CA MET A 1 -15.47 -3.84 8.98
C MET A 1 -14.47 -3.66 10.09
N ALA A 2 -13.87 -4.72 10.64
CA ALA A 2 -12.82 -4.54 11.64
C ALA A 2 -11.67 -3.77 10.98
N ASN A 3 -11.21 -2.70 11.61
CA ASN A 3 -10.16 -1.83 11.08
C ASN A 3 -8.82 -1.97 11.82
N THR A 4 -8.74 -2.88 12.79
CA THR A 4 -7.53 -3.21 13.53
C THR A 4 -7.02 -4.60 13.12
N PHE A 5 -5.73 -4.69 12.83
CA PHE A 5 -5.03 -5.94 12.51
C PHE A 5 -3.86 -6.16 13.49
N GLY A 6 -3.67 -7.40 13.94
CA GLY A 6 -2.57 -7.80 14.82
C GLY A 6 -2.97 -7.99 16.29
N HIS A 7 -2.04 -8.54 17.09
CA HIS A 7 -2.27 -8.87 18.51
C HIS A 7 -1.42 -8.04 19.46
N LEU A 8 -0.09 -8.12 19.37
CA LEU A 8 0.80 -7.28 20.19
C LEU A 8 1.14 -6.00 19.43
N TYR A 9 1.63 -6.16 18.20
CA TYR A 9 1.76 -5.08 17.24
C TYR A 9 0.44 -4.92 16.50
N ARG A 10 -0.28 -3.83 16.77
CA ARG A 10 -1.62 -3.59 16.20
C ARG A 10 -1.60 -2.39 15.28
N VAL A 11 -2.19 -2.55 14.10
CA VAL A 11 -2.36 -1.46 13.13
C VAL A 11 -3.85 -1.20 12.98
N THR A 12 -4.29 0.00 13.37
CA THR A 12 -5.66 0.47 13.21
C THR A 12 -5.71 1.51 12.11
N THR A 13 -6.34 1.21 10.98
CA THR A 13 -6.45 2.15 9.85
C THR A 13 -7.73 2.97 9.93
N TRP A 14 -7.71 4.20 9.41
CA TRP A 14 -8.87 5.10 9.43
C TRP A 14 -8.89 6.02 8.21
N GLY A 15 -10.04 6.67 7.98
CA GLY A 15 -10.27 7.63 6.91
C GLY A 15 -10.85 7.05 5.62
N GLU A 16 -11.36 7.97 4.80
CA GLU A 16 -12.03 7.75 3.53
C GLU A 16 -11.27 8.45 2.39
N SER A 17 -11.37 7.91 1.17
CA SER A 17 -10.63 8.43 0.02
C SER A 17 -10.92 9.89 -0.37
N HIS A 18 -12.09 10.42 -0.03
CA HIS A 18 -12.51 11.80 -0.32
C HIS A 18 -12.77 12.61 0.96
N GLY A 19 -12.37 12.09 2.12
CA GLY A 19 -12.39 12.84 3.38
C GLY A 19 -11.15 13.74 3.54
N GLY A 20 -10.97 14.32 4.73
CA GLY A 20 -9.82 15.18 5.04
C GLY A 20 -8.46 14.48 4.99
N GLY A 21 -8.44 13.14 5.05
CA GLY A 21 -7.26 12.31 4.84
C GLY A 21 -7.49 10.87 5.26
N VAL A 22 -6.43 10.08 5.16
CA VAL A 22 -6.38 8.70 5.65
C VAL A 22 -5.18 8.53 6.58
N GLY A 23 -5.20 7.49 7.40
CA GLY A 23 -4.09 7.28 8.33
C GLY A 23 -4.12 5.93 9.01
N ALA A 24 -3.19 5.78 9.95
CA ALA A 24 -3.14 4.65 10.84
C ALA A 24 -2.64 5.04 12.22
N VAL A 25 -3.10 4.29 13.21
CA VAL A 25 -2.51 4.24 14.55
C VAL A 25 -1.83 2.89 14.71
N VAL A 26 -0.56 2.91 15.09
CA VAL A 26 0.23 1.72 15.38
C VAL A 26 0.46 1.63 16.88
N ASP A 27 -0.03 0.56 17.49
CA ASP A 27 0.17 0.24 18.90
C ASP A 27 1.11 -0.97 19.05
N GLY A 28 1.85 -1.02 20.16
CA GLY A 28 2.81 -2.10 20.45
C GLY A 28 4.16 -2.02 19.72
N CYS A 29 4.50 -0.86 19.14
CA CYS A 29 5.87 -0.61 18.68
C CYS A 29 6.78 -0.34 19.91
N PRO A 30 7.91 -1.05 20.08
CA PRO A 30 8.83 -0.79 21.20
C PRO A 30 9.37 0.64 21.19
N PRO A 31 9.81 1.18 22.34
CA PRO A 31 10.48 2.48 22.39
C PRO A 31 11.87 2.42 21.75
N LEU A 32 12.45 3.60 21.48
CA LEU A 32 13.83 3.80 21.01
C LEU A 32 14.11 3.33 19.57
N ILE A 33 13.08 2.93 18.81
CA ILE A 33 13.19 2.69 17.37
C ILE A 33 13.34 4.03 16.67
N SER A 34 14.38 4.19 15.86
CA SER A 34 14.61 5.42 15.09
C SER A 34 13.55 5.53 14.00
N LEU A 35 12.79 6.63 14.03
CA LEU A 35 11.65 6.83 13.13
C LEU A 35 11.47 8.32 12.81
N ALA A 36 11.39 8.62 11.51
CA ALA A 36 11.01 9.92 10.98
C ALA A 36 9.99 9.76 9.83
N GLU A 37 9.30 10.83 9.47
CA GLU A 37 8.38 10.85 8.31
C GLU A 37 9.07 10.43 7.01
N SER A 38 10.33 10.82 6.83
CA SER A 38 11.13 10.43 5.67
C SER A 38 11.33 8.91 5.54
N ASP A 39 11.35 8.18 6.65
CA ASP A 39 11.41 6.71 6.63
C ASP A 39 10.12 6.11 6.04
N LEU A 40 8.96 6.63 6.46
CA LEU A 40 7.65 6.19 5.99
C LEU A 40 7.41 6.61 4.54
N GLN A 41 7.88 7.81 4.18
CA GLN A 41 7.69 8.39 2.86
C GLN A 41 8.31 7.52 1.76
N VAL A 42 9.40 6.79 2.03
CA VAL A 42 10.00 5.87 1.04
C VAL A 42 9.00 4.79 0.62
N ASP A 43 8.32 4.16 1.57
CA ASP A 43 7.37 3.09 1.26
C ASP A 43 6.02 3.65 0.76
N LEU A 44 5.59 4.83 1.23
CA LEU A 44 4.43 5.53 0.68
C LEU A 44 4.66 5.98 -0.76
N ASP A 45 5.85 6.48 -1.07
CA ASP A 45 6.26 6.84 -2.41
C ASP A 45 6.34 5.64 -3.33
N ARG A 46 6.65 4.43 -2.81
CA ARG A 46 6.59 3.14 -3.54
C ARG A 46 5.17 2.63 -3.75
N ARG A 47 4.23 3.02 -2.90
CA ARG A 47 2.80 2.66 -3.00
C ARG A 47 2.02 3.61 -3.92
N ARG A 48 2.42 4.88 -4.01
CA ARG A 48 1.59 5.94 -4.60
C ARG A 48 1.20 5.64 -6.06
N PRO A 49 -0.01 6.03 -6.48
CA PRO A 49 -0.39 6.04 -7.90
C PRO A 49 0.51 6.98 -8.73
N GLY A 50 0.49 6.84 -10.06
CA GLY A 50 1.14 7.82 -10.95
C GLY A 50 2.67 7.77 -11.01
N GLN A 51 3.30 6.72 -10.49
CA GLN A 51 4.75 6.53 -10.57
C GLN A 51 5.30 6.35 -11.99
N SER A 52 4.47 5.88 -12.92
CA SER A 52 4.91 5.50 -14.26
C SER A 52 3.78 5.65 -15.26
N ARG A 53 4.14 5.56 -16.55
CA ARG A 53 3.18 5.65 -17.66
C ARG A 53 2.16 4.51 -17.67
N ILE A 54 2.42 3.41 -16.96
CA ILE A 54 1.55 2.22 -16.94
C ILE A 54 0.53 2.22 -15.80
N VAL A 55 0.61 3.16 -14.86
CA VAL A 55 -0.34 3.29 -13.74
C VAL A 55 -1.27 4.50 -13.94
N THR A 56 -2.28 4.62 -13.07
CA THR A 56 -3.24 5.74 -13.08
C THR A 56 -2.55 7.12 -13.03
N PRO A 57 -3.08 8.15 -13.72
CA PRO A 57 -2.44 9.47 -13.84
C PRO A 57 -2.52 10.37 -12.58
N ARG A 58 -3.14 9.91 -11.49
CA ARG A 58 -3.29 10.70 -10.26
C ARG A 58 -1.95 11.08 -9.66
N LYS A 59 -1.85 12.32 -9.18
CA LYS A 59 -0.63 12.90 -8.59
C LYS A 59 -0.82 13.16 -7.09
N GLU A 60 -1.27 12.15 -6.37
CA GLU A 60 -1.31 12.20 -4.91
C GLU A 60 0.13 12.08 -4.37
N LYS A 61 0.59 13.10 -3.63
CA LYS A 61 1.95 13.10 -3.06
C LYS A 61 2.09 12.16 -1.87
N ASP A 62 0.97 11.77 -1.25
CA ASP A 62 0.90 10.92 -0.07
C ASP A 62 1.87 11.38 1.04
N ARG A 63 1.90 12.69 1.31
CA ARG A 63 2.76 13.23 2.38
C ARG A 63 2.22 12.81 3.73
N CYS A 64 3.04 12.09 4.49
CA CYS A 64 2.68 11.68 5.84
C CYS A 64 3.17 12.66 6.88
N GLU A 65 2.37 12.80 7.93
CA GLU A 65 2.68 13.56 9.14
C GLU A 65 2.57 12.62 10.34
N ILE A 66 3.60 12.57 11.19
CA ILE A 66 3.56 11.81 12.45
C ILE A 66 2.98 12.73 13.53
N LEU A 67 1.78 12.41 14.00
CA LEU A 67 1.03 13.23 14.95
C LEU A 67 1.32 12.86 16.42
N ALA A 68 1.75 11.62 16.69
CA ALA A 68 2.00 11.13 18.05
C ALA A 68 2.95 9.93 18.06
N GLY A 69 3.46 9.58 19.26
CA GLY A 69 4.24 8.37 19.51
C GLY A 69 5.73 8.44 19.19
N VAL A 70 6.22 9.60 18.75
CA VAL A 70 7.63 9.86 18.44
C VAL A 70 8.11 11.15 19.13
N PHE A 71 9.30 11.10 19.72
CA PHE A 71 9.98 12.26 20.30
C PHE A 71 11.49 12.17 20.02
N GLY A 72 12.12 13.26 19.59
CA GLY A 72 13.55 13.26 19.26
C GLY A 72 13.96 12.24 18.19
N GLY A 73 13.08 11.96 17.22
CA GLY A 73 13.31 10.99 16.15
C GLY A 73 13.30 9.52 16.60
N LYS A 74 12.73 9.24 17.77
CA LYS A 74 12.60 7.88 18.33
C LYS A 74 11.17 7.60 18.79
N THR A 75 10.74 6.36 18.64
CA THR A 75 9.47 5.88 19.17
C THR A 75 9.46 5.93 20.70
N LEU A 76 8.31 6.24 21.27
CA LEU A 76 8.11 6.36 22.72
C LEU A 76 7.64 5.06 23.39
N GLY A 77 7.25 4.05 22.60
CA GLY A 77 6.56 2.86 23.11
C GLY A 77 5.04 3.06 23.25
N THR A 78 4.56 4.30 23.14
CA THR A 78 3.15 4.65 23.08
C THR A 78 2.62 4.58 21.64
N PRO A 79 1.28 4.61 21.43
CA PRO A 79 0.71 4.55 20.09
C PRO A 79 1.24 5.65 19.15
N ILE A 80 1.64 5.24 17.95
CA ILE A 80 2.13 6.11 16.88
C ILE A 80 0.98 6.43 15.94
N SER A 81 0.59 7.69 15.85
CA SER A 81 -0.46 8.16 14.95
C SER A 81 0.16 8.83 13.73
N VAL A 82 -0.26 8.42 12.54
CA VAL A 82 0.23 8.98 11.28
C VAL A 82 -0.95 9.34 10.40
N TRP A 83 -0.90 10.55 9.83
CA TRP A 83 -1.92 11.08 8.94
C TRP A 83 -1.35 11.38 7.56
N VAL A 84 -2.13 11.13 6.53
CA VAL A 84 -1.85 11.50 5.14
C VAL A 84 -3.05 12.27 4.61
N ARG A 85 -2.83 13.53 4.24
CA ARG A 85 -3.86 14.40 3.67
C ARG A 85 -4.25 13.93 2.26
N ASN A 86 -5.54 14.01 1.93
CA ASN A 86 -6.01 13.85 0.55
C ASN A 86 -5.92 15.22 -0.17
N GLU A 87 -5.20 15.30 -1.30
CA GLU A 87 -4.98 16.57 -2.01
C GLU A 87 -5.74 16.66 -3.34
N ASP A 88 -6.03 15.53 -4.02
CA ASP A 88 -6.65 15.50 -5.36
C ASP A 88 -8.00 14.75 -5.33
N ALA A 89 -8.79 14.99 -4.27
CA ALA A 89 -10.16 14.50 -4.18
C ALA A 89 -11.04 15.26 -5.19
N ARG A 90 -11.59 14.54 -6.18
CA ARG A 90 -12.48 15.08 -7.22
C ARG A 90 -13.83 14.38 -7.16
N PRO A 91 -14.71 14.76 -6.23
CA PRO A 91 -15.99 14.08 -6.04
C PRO A 91 -16.89 14.15 -7.28
N GLU A 92 -16.74 15.19 -8.11
CA GLU A 92 -17.57 15.39 -9.32
C GLU A 92 -17.34 14.32 -10.38
N ALA A 93 -16.13 13.76 -10.45
CA ALA A 93 -15.79 12.68 -11.38
C ALA A 93 -16.54 11.37 -11.09
N TYR A 94 -17.28 11.32 -9.98
CA TYR A 94 -17.98 10.13 -9.50
C TYR A 94 -19.50 10.31 -9.40
N ARG A 95 -20.07 11.42 -9.89
CA ARG A 95 -21.52 11.71 -9.75
C ARG A 95 -22.43 10.59 -10.26
N GLU A 96 -22.08 9.97 -11.38
CA GLU A 96 -22.87 8.85 -11.94
C GLU A 96 -22.93 7.65 -10.97
N MET A 97 -21.95 7.48 -10.09
CA MET A 97 -21.93 6.42 -9.09
C MET A 97 -22.86 6.68 -7.92
N GLU A 98 -23.49 7.85 -7.82
CA GLU A 98 -24.48 8.16 -6.78
C GLU A 98 -25.69 7.22 -6.86
N THR A 99 -26.11 6.87 -8.08
CA THR A 99 -27.29 6.01 -8.34
C THR A 99 -26.92 4.63 -8.89
N ILE A 100 -25.68 4.41 -9.32
CA ILE A 100 -25.22 3.17 -9.94
C ILE A 100 -24.34 2.37 -8.97
N PHE A 101 -24.52 1.04 -8.93
CA PHE A 101 -23.61 0.11 -8.28
C PHE A 101 -22.62 -0.46 -9.29
N ARG A 102 -21.32 -0.31 -9.06
CA ARG A 102 -20.32 -0.85 -9.98
C ARG A 102 -20.21 -2.36 -9.82
N PRO A 103 -20.22 -3.14 -10.92
CA PRO A 103 -19.91 -4.56 -10.87
C PRO A 103 -18.57 -4.82 -10.19
N SER A 104 -18.49 -5.89 -9.38
CA SER A 104 -17.30 -6.29 -8.62
C SER A 104 -16.77 -5.27 -7.59
N HIS A 105 -17.53 -4.22 -7.26
CA HIS A 105 -17.22 -3.29 -6.17
C HIS A 105 -18.12 -3.49 -4.96
N ALA A 106 -17.69 -2.97 -3.82
CA ALA A 106 -18.41 -3.09 -2.55
C ALA A 106 -19.68 -2.23 -2.46
N ASP A 107 -20.00 -1.42 -3.47
CA ASP A 107 -21.01 -0.36 -3.43
C ASP A 107 -22.36 -0.85 -2.86
N TYR A 108 -22.95 -1.87 -3.49
CA TYR A 108 -24.24 -2.43 -3.08
C TYR A 108 -24.18 -3.03 -1.67
N THR A 109 -23.19 -3.89 -1.42
CA THR A 109 -23.07 -4.57 -0.13
C THR A 109 -22.84 -3.60 1.03
N TYR A 110 -22.14 -2.49 0.80
CA TYR A 110 -21.91 -1.46 1.80
C TYR A 110 -23.20 -0.73 2.14
N GLN A 111 -23.98 -0.33 1.12
CA GLN A 111 -25.28 0.31 1.33
C GLN A 111 -26.27 -0.64 2.01
N ALA A 112 -26.36 -1.89 1.56
CA ALA A 112 -27.26 -2.89 2.13
C ALA A 112 -26.94 -3.17 3.61
N LYS A 113 -25.64 -3.21 3.97
CA LYS A 113 -25.21 -3.48 5.34
C LYS A 113 -25.32 -2.29 6.28
N TYR A 114 -25.00 -1.09 5.81
CA TYR A 114 -24.82 0.10 6.65
C TYR A 114 -25.90 1.18 6.45
N GLY A 115 -26.79 1.02 5.47
CA GLY A 115 -27.82 2.00 5.12
C GLY A 115 -27.31 3.25 4.40
N ILE A 116 -25.98 3.46 4.34
CA ILE A 116 -25.34 4.61 3.72
C ILE A 116 -24.13 4.17 2.90
N ARG A 117 -23.91 4.87 1.78
CA ARG A 117 -22.77 4.67 0.89
C ARG A 117 -22.10 6.00 0.57
N ASN A 118 -20.84 6.13 0.96
CA ASN A 118 -19.99 7.20 0.47
C ASN A 118 -19.54 6.85 -0.97
N TRP A 119 -20.35 7.25 -1.95
CA TRP A 119 -20.16 6.93 -3.36
C TRP A 119 -18.95 7.63 -3.99
N GLN A 120 -18.44 8.70 -3.36
CA GLN A 120 -17.28 9.45 -3.84
C GLN A 120 -16.00 8.61 -3.72
N GLY A 121 -15.54 8.11 -4.87
CA GLY A 121 -14.33 7.27 -4.98
C GLY A 121 -14.33 5.99 -4.13
N GLY A 122 -15.50 5.51 -3.71
CA GLY A 122 -15.67 4.31 -2.88
C GLY A 122 -15.42 4.49 -1.38
N GLY A 123 -15.23 5.73 -0.90
CA GLY A 123 -15.11 6.03 0.53
C GLY A 123 -14.08 5.16 1.25
N ARG A 124 -14.53 4.39 2.24
CA ARG A 124 -13.71 3.48 3.07
C ARG A 124 -13.24 2.22 2.34
N THR A 125 -13.95 1.80 1.30
CA THR A 125 -13.62 0.59 0.51
C THR A 125 -12.58 0.86 -0.58
N SER A 126 -12.18 2.11 -0.72
CA SER A 126 -11.16 2.54 -1.68
C SER A 126 -9.78 1.96 -1.33
N ALA A 127 -8.98 1.68 -2.36
CA ALA A 127 -7.58 1.31 -2.22
C ALA A 127 -6.73 2.37 -1.47
N ARG A 128 -7.24 3.59 -1.26
CA ARG A 128 -6.61 4.60 -0.40
C ARG A 128 -6.36 4.09 1.03
N GLU A 129 -7.20 3.19 1.54
CA GLU A 129 -7.03 2.54 2.85
C GLU A 129 -5.66 1.86 3.00
N THR A 130 -5.07 1.38 1.89
CA THR A 130 -3.75 0.73 1.91
C THR A 130 -2.62 1.63 2.41
N ILE A 131 -2.80 2.96 2.41
CA ILE A 131 -1.86 3.90 3.04
C ILE A 131 -1.65 3.55 4.52
N GLY A 132 -2.73 3.30 5.26
CA GLY A 132 -2.65 2.92 6.66
C GLY A 132 -1.88 1.61 6.88
N ARG A 133 -2.03 0.66 5.96
CA ARG A 133 -1.29 -0.61 5.97
C ARG A 133 0.20 -0.41 5.68
N VAL A 134 0.53 0.45 4.72
CA VAL A 134 1.92 0.79 4.38
C VAL A 134 2.60 1.52 5.53
N ILE A 135 1.91 2.45 6.21
CA ILE A 135 2.40 3.07 7.44
C ILE A 135 2.75 2.00 8.49
N GLY A 136 1.80 1.11 8.80
CA GLY A 136 2.01 0.03 9.76
C GLY A 136 3.17 -0.90 9.38
N GLY A 137 3.28 -1.26 8.10
CA GLY A 137 4.37 -2.09 7.57
C GLY A 137 5.73 -1.38 7.57
N SER A 138 5.77 -0.07 7.31
CA SER A 138 7.01 0.70 7.28
C SER A 138 7.58 0.90 8.68
N ILE A 139 6.72 1.17 9.68
CA ILE A 139 7.13 1.19 11.10
C ILE A 139 7.64 -0.21 11.52
N ALA A 140 6.96 -1.29 11.13
CA ALA A 140 7.39 -2.64 11.43
C ALA A 140 8.75 -2.96 10.77
N LYS A 141 8.99 -2.50 9.54
CA LYS A 141 10.26 -2.64 8.82
C LYS A 141 11.40 -1.91 9.54
N LYS A 142 11.16 -0.71 10.08
CA LYS A 142 12.14 0.02 10.91
C LYS A 142 12.46 -0.73 12.20
N MET A 143 11.43 -1.22 12.88
CA MET A 143 11.56 -2.04 14.08
C MET A 143 12.39 -3.30 13.81
N PHE A 144 12.02 -4.08 12.79
CA PHE A 144 12.76 -5.30 12.44
C PHE A 144 14.17 -5.03 11.94
N GLY A 145 14.41 -3.93 11.21
CA GLY A 145 15.75 -3.54 10.79
C GLY A 145 16.69 -3.28 11.97
N GLN A 146 16.17 -2.85 13.12
CA GLN A 146 16.95 -2.66 14.34
C GLN A 146 17.02 -3.93 15.21
N LEU A 147 15.91 -4.65 15.36
CA LEU A 147 15.83 -5.81 16.27
C LEU A 147 16.33 -7.11 15.65
N VAL A 148 16.17 -7.28 14.34
CA VAL A 148 16.57 -8.47 13.59
C VAL A 148 17.27 -8.05 12.29
N PRO A 149 18.49 -7.46 12.35
CA PRO A 149 19.10 -6.76 11.21
C PRO A 149 19.36 -7.62 9.96
N LYS A 150 19.41 -8.95 10.13
CA LYS A 150 19.58 -9.90 9.02
C LYS A 150 18.27 -10.21 8.29
N MET A 151 17.12 -9.99 8.93
CA MET A 151 15.82 -10.28 8.33
C MET A 151 15.54 -9.29 7.20
N SER A 152 15.06 -9.82 6.07
CA SER A 152 14.63 -8.99 4.94
C SER A 152 13.31 -9.49 4.38
N VAL A 153 12.51 -8.54 3.90
CA VAL A 153 11.22 -8.79 3.25
C VAL A 153 11.27 -8.17 1.86
N THR A 154 10.96 -8.95 0.83
CA THR A 154 10.91 -8.48 -0.56
C THR A 154 9.67 -9.02 -1.23
N SER A 155 8.87 -8.13 -1.79
CA SER A 155 7.70 -8.50 -2.60
C SER A 155 7.92 -8.10 -4.04
N PHE A 156 7.44 -8.91 -4.98
CA PHE A 156 7.57 -8.68 -6.42
C PHE A 156 6.38 -9.26 -7.17
N VAL A 157 6.20 -8.83 -8.42
CA VAL A 157 5.16 -9.35 -9.29
C VAL A 157 5.65 -10.65 -9.92
N ARG A 158 4.99 -11.77 -9.61
CA ARG A 158 5.26 -13.09 -10.17
C ARG A 158 4.49 -13.31 -11.47
N GLN A 159 3.32 -12.71 -11.64
CA GLN A 159 2.50 -12.92 -12.84
C GLN A 159 1.69 -11.69 -13.20
N VAL A 160 1.57 -11.41 -14.49
CA VAL A 160 0.61 -10.44 -15.05
C VAL A 160 -0.08 -11.10 -16.25
N GLY A 161 -1.41 -11.19 -16.21
CA GLY A 161 -2.16 -11.94 -17.22
C GLY A 161 -1.65 -13.39 -17.32
N ARG A 162 -1.13 -13.78 -18.50
CA ARG A 162 -0.56 -15.12 -18.75
C ARG A 162 0.97 -15.18 -18.64
N ILE A 163 1.65 -14.05 -18.44
CA ILE A 163 3.10 -14.00 -18.33
C ILE A 163 3.49 -14.28 -16.89
N VAL A 164 4.33 -15.29 -16.66
CA VAL A 164 4.83 -15.70 -15.34
C VAL A 164 6.34 -15.51 -15.29
N ALA A 165 6.83 -14.88 -14.23
CA ALA A 165 8.26 -14.65 -14.03
C ALA A 165 9.00 -15.97 -13.87
N ARG A 166 10.09 -16.13 -14.63
CA ARG A 166 10.92 -17.35 -14.59
C ARG A 166 11.96 -17.32 -13.49
N THR A 167 12.22 -16.15 -12.89
CA THR A 167 13.22 -15.97 -11.85
C THR A 167 12.91 -16.85 -10.63
N PRO A 168 13.82 -17.76 -10.23
CA PRO A 168 13.65 -18.54 -9.02
C PRO A 168 13.61 -17.64 -7.78
N VAL A 169 12.78 -18.01 -6.80
CA VAL A 169 12.62 -17.29 -5.53
C VAL A 169 13.95 -16.97 -4.85
N ALA A 170 14.87 -17.94 -4.85
CA ALA A 170 16.19 -17.78 -4.24
C ALA A 170 17.00 -16.63 -4.88
N ALA A 171 16.84 -16.38 -6.18
CA ALA A 171 17.58 -15.37 -6.93
C ALA A 171 16.93 -13.97 -6.90
N VAL A 172 15.72 -13.83 -6.37
CA VAL A 172 15.03 -12.53 -6.29
C VAL A 172 15.77 -11.58 -5.37
N SER A 173 16.12 -10.40 -5.88
CA SER A 173 16.73 -9.31 -5.11
C SER A 173 15.84 -8.07 -5.09
N PHE A 174 15.85 -7.34 -3.97
CA PHE A 174 15.11 -6.08 -3.84
C PHE A 174 15.53 -5.04 -4.88
N ARG A 175 16.84 -4.95 -5.17
CA ARG A 175 17.40 -3.99 -6.13
C ARG A 175 16.85 -4.21 -7.53
N GLU A 176 16.79 -5.46 -7.99
CA GLU A 176 16.29 -5.78 -9.32
C GLU A 176 14.78 -5.54 -9.44
N VAL A 177 14.03 -5.88 -8.39
CA VAL A 177 12.59 -5.61 -8.33
C VAL A 177 12.29 -4.11 -8.40
N GLU A 178 13.05 -3.27 -7.68
CA GLU A 178 12.83 -1.83 -7.71
C GLU A 178 13.37 -1.12 -8.96
N SER A 179 14.16 -1.82 -9.81
CA SER A 179 14.81 -1.23 -11.00
C SER A 179 13.82 -0.91 -12.13
N ASN A 180 12.62 -1.51 -12.10
CA ASN A 180 11.65 -1.43 -13.17
C ASN A 180 10.23 -1.10 -12.64
N PRO A 181 9.36 -0.50 -13.48
CA PRO A 181 8.07 0.05 -13.04
C PRO A 181 7.00 -1.02 -12.74
N VAL A 182 7.17 -2.26 -13.23
CA VAL A 182 6.25 -3.38 -12.97
C VAL A 182 6.67 -4.21 -11.76
N ARG A 183 7.77 -3.85 -11.09
CA ARG A 183 8.34 -4.59 -9.96
C ARG A 183 8.56 -6.08 -10.27
N TRP A 184 9.03 -6.34 -11.47
CA TRP A 184 9.35 -7.68 -11.96
C TRP A 184 10.74 -8.12 -11.45
N PRO A 185 10.94 -9.41 -11.13
CA PRO A 185 12.20 -9.89 -10.56
C PRO A 185 13.36 -10.03 -11.56
N ASP A 186 13.10 -9.86 -12.87
CA ASP A 186 14.11 -9.82 -13.94
C ASP A 186 13.81 -8.66 -14.92
N GLY A 187 14.66 -7.63 -14.93
CA GLY A 187 14.47 -6.46 -15.78
C GLY A 187 14.41 -6.77 -17.29
N LYS A 188 15.00 -7.88 -17.76
CA LYS A 188 14.95 -8.25 -19.18
C LYS A 188 13.56 -8.73 -19.60
N GLU A 189 12.84 -9.37 -18.70
CA GLU A 189 11.46 -9.84 -18.92
C GLU A 189 10.42 -8.73 -18.72
N ALA A 190 10.76 -7.72 -17.92
CA ALA A 190 9.84 -6.61 -17.59
C ALA A 190 9.29 -5.90 -18.84
N ALA A 191 10.06 -5.81 -19.92
CA ALA A 191 9.65 -5.15 -21.16
C ALA A 191 8.44 -5.82 -21.84
N GLU A 192 8.36 -7.15 -21.79
CA GLU A 192 7.21 -7.88 -22.34
C GLU A 192 5.94 -7.62 -21.54
N VAL A 193 6.07 -7.62 -20.21
CA VAL A 193 4.99 -7.34 -19.27
C VAL A 193 4.47 -5.90 -19.44
N ILE A 194 5.37 -4.93 -19.59
CA ILE A 194 5.00 -3.52 -19.83
C ILE A 194 4.17 -3.40 -21.11
N ARG A 195 4.60 -4.01 -22.22
CA ARG A 195 3.85 -3.98 -23.49
C ARG A 195 2.47 -4.60 -23.36
N LEU A 196 2.34 -5.69 -22.62
CA LEU A 196 1.05 -6.32 -22.35
C LEU A 196 0.11 -5.36 -21.61
N ILE A 197 0.60 -4.68 -20.57
CA ILE A 197 -0.19 -3.72 -19.78
C ILE A 197 -0.62 -2.53 -20.65
N GLU A 198 0.29 -1.98 -21.46
CA GLU A 198 -0.02 -0.84 -22.33
C GLU A 198 -1.08 -1.18 -23.37
N ARG A 199 -0.99 -2.35 -24.01
CA ARG A 199 -1.99 -2.83 -24.96
C ARG A 199 -3.36 -2.98 -24.32
N VAL A 200 -3.46 -3.72 -23.21
CA VAL A 200 -4.77 -3.96 -22.55
C VAL A 200 -5.40 -2.65 -22.07
N ARG A 201 -4.57 -1.71 -21.59
CA ARG A 201 -5.04 -0.36 -21.28
C ARG A 201 -5.60 0.38 -22.50
N SER A 202 -4.97 0.26 -23.67
CA SER A 202 -5.46 0.90 -24.90
C SER A 202 -6.80 0.31 -25.38
N GLU A 203 -7.08 -0.94 -25.00
CA GLU A 203 -8.34 -1.64 -25.26
C GLU A 203 -9.44 -1.29 -24.23
N GLY A 204 -9.12 -0.53 -23.19
CA GLY A 204 -10.06 -0.15 -22.13
C GLY A 204 -10.36 -1.27 -21.13
N ASP A 205 -9.52 -2.31 -21.08
CA ASP A 205 -9.68 -3.46 -20.20
C ASP A 205 -8.60 -3.48 -19.10
N SER A 206 -8.64 -4.48 -18.22
CA SER A 206 -7.79 -4.59 -17.04
C SER A 206 -7.15 -5.98 -16.92
N LEU A 207 -6.04 -6.04 -16.17
CA LEU A 207 -5.33 -7.28 -15.90
C LEU A 207 -5.24 -7.53 -14.40
N GLY A 208 -5.43 -8.79 -14.02
CA GLY A 208 -4.98 -9.30 -12.73
C GLY A 208 -3.51 -9.70 -12.75
N GLY A 209 -3.04 -10.16 -11.59
CA GLY A 209 -1.69 -10.68 -11.44
C GLY A 209 -1.49 -11.40 -10.12
N VAL A 210 -0.30 -11.94 -9.95
CA VAL A 210 0.14 -12.60 -8.70
C VAL A 210 1.32 -11.81 -8.16
N VAL A 211 1.22 -11.42 -6.89
CA VAL A 211 2.33 -10.84 -6.11
C VAL A 211 2.84 -11.92 -5.17
N GLU A 212 4.16 -12.08 -5.11
CA GLU A 212 4.81 -12.99 -4.18
C GLU A 212 5.68 -12.21 -3.21
N CYS A 213 5.75 -12.69 -1.97
CA CYS A 213 6.53 -12.09 -0.89
C CYS A 213 7.52 -13.13 -0.34
N VAL A 214 8.77 -12.72 -0.17
CA VAL A 214 9.86 -13.55 0.34
C VAL A 214 10.41 -12.91 1.59
N ILE A 215 10.40 -13.67 2.69
CA ILE A 215 11.02 -13.30 3.95
C ILE A 215 12.28 -14.16 4.10
N ARG A 216 13.43 -13.53 4.27
CA ARG A 216 14.72 -14.21 4.48
C ARG A 216 15.26 -13.93 5.87
N ASN A 217 15.97 -14.90 6.43
CA ASN A 217 16.56 -14.84 7.77
C ASN A 217 15.51 -14.54 8.86
N CYS A 218 14.34 -15.15 8.74
CA CYS A 218 13.32 -15.12 9.78
C CYS A 218 13.85 -15.86 11.02
N PRO A 219 13.74 -15.29 12.23
CA PRO A 219 14.06 -16.00 13.47
C PRO A 219 13.28 -17.31 13.59
N VAL A 220 13.93 -18.35 14.11
CA VAL A 220 13.29 -19.65 14.37
C VAL A 220 12.32 -19.50 15.54
N GLY A 221 11.10 -20.04 15.39
CA GLY A 221 10.08 -20.05 16.45
C GLY A 221 9.12 -18.85 16.44
N LEU A 222 9.06 -18.09 15.34
CA LEU A 222 8.05 -17.06 15.07
C LEU A 222 6.79 -17.62 14.41
#